data_AF-A0A7Y1X9C1-F1
#
_entry.id   AF-A0A7Y1X9C1-F1
#
_cell.length_a   1.000
_cell.length_b   1.000
_cell.length_c   1.000
_cell.angle_alpha   90.00
_cell.angle_beta   90.00
_cell.angle_gamma   90.00
#
_symmetry.space_group_name_H-M   'P 1'
#
loop_
_entity.id
_entity.type
_entity.pdbx_description
1 polymer ?
#
loop_
_entity_poly.entity_id
_entity_poly.type
_entity_poly.pdbx_seq_one_letter_code
_entity_poly.pdbx_strand_id
1 'polypeptide(L)' 'DYGLPHNYSIFGQVTEGLDVVDAIANTPTGAQDRPHEDCVIQSVTVVEA' A
#
# COMPACT_ATOMS: atom_id res chain seq x y z
N ASP A 1 12.94 -11.20 -7.27
CA ASP A 1 11.71 -10.93 -8.00
C ASP A 1 10.83 -12.16 -7.91
N TYR A 2 9.85 -12.16 -7.01
CA TYR A 2 8.93 -13.28 -6.79
C TYR A 2 7.56 -12.78 -7.24
N GLY A 3 7.15 -13.16 -8.45
CA GLY A 3 5.84 -12.78 -8.98
C GLY A 3 4.74 -13.30 -8.06
N LEU A 4 3.76 -12.45 -7.75
CA LEU A 4 2.58 -12.87 -7.01
C LEU A 4 1.90 -14.02 -7.79
N PRO A 5 1.48 -15.10 -7.14
CA PRO A 5 0.80 -16.20 -7.82
C PRO A 5 -0.44 -15.67 -8.56
N HIS A 6 -0.86 -16.36 -9.64
CA HIS A 6 -1.98 -16.00 -10.53
C HIS A 6 -3.35 -15.76 -9.85
N ASN A 7 -3.40 -15.80 -8.52
CA ASN A 7 -4.60 -15.65 -7.70
C ASN A 7 -4.98 -14.18 -7.45
N TYR A 8 -4.24 -13.21 -7.97
CA TYR A 8 -4.49 -11.78 -7.76
C TYR A 8 -4.77 -11.05 -9.07
N SER A 9 -5.88 -10.31 -9.12
CA SER A 9 -6.22 -9.44 -10.24
C SER A 9 -5.52 -8.09 -10.10
N ILE A 10 -4.67 -7.75 -11.07
CA ILE A 10 -4.07 -6.42 -11.18
C ILE A 10 -5.12 -5.49 -11.79
N PHE A 11 -5.54 -4.44 -11.06
CA PHE A 11 -6.58 -3.50 -11.49
C PHE A 11 -6.13 -2.03 -11.53
N GLY A 12 -4.90 -1.74 -11.11
CA GLY A 12 -4.38 -0.37 -11.07
C GLY A 12 -2.92 -0.31 -10.64
N GLN A 13 -2.35 0.90 -10.70
CA GLN A 13 -0.99 1.20 -10.28
C GLN A 13 -0.95 2.58 -9.61
N VAL A 14 0.02 2.78 -8.72
CA VAL A 14 0.27 4.09 -8.10
C VAL A 14 1.01 4.97 -9.12
N THR A 15 0.44 6.12 -9.47
CA THR A 15 1.05 7.07 -10.42
C THR A 15 1.79 8.22 -9.73
N GLU A 16 1.42 8.55 -8.49
CA GLU A 16 1.98 9.63 -7.70
C GLU A 16 2.07 9.22 -6.21
N GLY A 17 2.98 9.82 -5.44
CA GLY A 17 3.12 9.56 -4.00
C GLY A 17 3.89 8.27 -3.64
N LEU A 18 4.81 7.81 -4.49
CA LEU A 18 5.64 6.64 -4.21
C LEU A 18 6.54 6.83 -2.98
N ASP A 19 6.95 8.06 -2.69
CA ASP A 19 7.67 8.43 -1.46
C ASP A 19 6.85 8.15 -0.19
N VAL A 20 5.53 8.35 -0.24
CA VAL A 20 4.63 8.00 0.85
C VAL A 20 4.51 6.48 1.00
N VAL A 21 4.48 5.75 -0.11
CA VAL A 21 4.51 4.27 -0.10
C VAL A 21 5.80 3.77 0.58
N ASP A 22 6.95 4.37 0.25
CA ASP A 22 8.23 4.05 0.88
C ASP A 22 8.23 4.40 2.37
N ALA A 23 7.64 5.53 2.77
CA ALA A 23 7.52 5.89 4.18
C ALA A 23 6.67 4.87 4.97
N ILE A 24 5.55 4.41 4.41
CA ILE A 24 4.72 3.35 5.01
C ILE A 24 5.51 2.04 5.12
N ALA A 25 6.24 1.66 4.07
CA ALA A 25 7.03 0.42 4.07
C ALA A 25 8.14 0.41 5.15
N ASN A 26 8.66 1.58 5.53
CA ASN A 26 9.70 1.72 6.56
C ASN A 26 9.13 1.94 7.97
N THR A 27 7.81 1.88 8.16
CA THR A 27 7.18 2.08 9.48
C THR A 27 7.52 0.91 10.41
N PRO A 28 7.86 1.15 11.68
CA PRO A 28 8.13 0.10 12.65
C PRO A 28 6.97 -0.91 12.80
N THR A 29 7.29 -2.20 12.71
CA THR A 29 6.33 -3.31 12.84
C THR A 29 6.60 -4.16 14.07
N GLY A 30 5.52 -4.69 14.64
CA GLY A 30 5.54 -5.67 15.74
C GLY A 30 5.28 -7.09 15.24
N ALA A 31 4.65 -7.91 16.08
CA ALA A 31 4.33 -9.29 15.73
C ALA A 31 3.43 -9.39 14.49
N GLN A 32 3.67 -10.39 13.64
CA GLN A 32 2.95 -10.63 12.37
C GLN A 32 3.01 -9.44 11.40
N ASP A 33 4.13 -8.71 11.39
CA ASP A 33 4.37 -7.56 10.52
C ASP A 33 3.35 -6.42 10.68
N ARG A 34 2.60 -6.40 11.79
CA ARG A 34 1.62 -5.35 12.07
C ARG A 34 2.35 -4.04 12.44
N PRO A 35 2.05 -2.90 11.81
CA PRO A 35 2.58 -1.60 12.22
C PRO A 35 2.27 -1.29 13.69
N HIS A 36 3.20 -0.61 14.37
CA HIS A 36 2.94 -0.08 15.72
C HIS A 36 1.87 1.00 15.73
N GLU A 37 1.84 1.81 14.68
CA GLU A 37 0.83 2.84 14.44
C GLU A 37 0.05 2.49 13.17
N ASP A 38 -1.29 2.50 13.27
CA ASP A 38 -2.15 2.09 12.16
C ASP A 38 -2.10 3.12 11.00
N CYS A 39 -1.80 2.67 9.79
CA CYS A 39 -1.90 3.47 8.57
C CYS A 39 -3.35 3.49 8.05
N VAL A 40 -4.15 4.47 8.49
CA VAL A 40 -5.59 4.53 8.20
C VAL A 40 -5.89 5.40 6.98
N ILE A 41 -6.69 4.88 6.04
CA ILE A 41 -7.25 5.66 4.93
C ILE A 41 -8.40 6.52 5.47
N GLN A 42 -8.22 7.84 5.47
CA GLN A 42 -9.24 8.77 6.00
C GLN A 42 -10.35 9.09 4.99
N SER A 43 -10.01 9.15 3.70
CA SER A 43 -10.95 9.44 2.62
C SER A 43 -10.44 8.92 1.29
N VAL A 44 -11.35 8.63 0.37
CA VAL A 44 -11.03 8.27 -1.03
C VAL A 44 -11.91 9.11 -1.95
N THR A 45 -11.31 9.73 -2.96
CA THR A 45 -12.01 10.47 -4.00
C THR A 45 -11.82 9.74 -5.32
N VAL A 46 -12.92 9.42 -6.00
CA VAL A 46 -12.90 8.85 -7.35
C VAL A 46 -13.06 10.00 -8.33
N VAL A 47 -12.09 10.16 -9.22
CA VAL A 47 -12.15 11.11 -10.32
C VAL A 47 -12.50 10.37 -11.61
N GLU A 48 -13.33 10.98 -12.44
CA GLU A 48 -13.50 10.51 -13.81
C GLU A 48 -12.25 10.84 -14.62
N ALA A 49 -11.93 9.99 -15.60
CA ALA A 49 -10.77 10.15 -16.48
C ALA A 49 -11.02 11.21 -17.55
#